data_AF-A0A521UEC8-F1
#
_entry.id   AF-A0A521UEC8-F1
#
_cell.length_a   1.000
_cell.length_b   1.000
_cell.length_c   1.000
_cell.angle_alpha   90.00
_cell.angle_beta   90.00
_cell.angle_gamma   90.00
#
_symmetry.space_group_name_H-M   'P 1'
#
loop_
_entity.id
_entity.type
_entity.pdbx_description
1 polymer ?
#
loop_
_entity_poly.entity_id
_entity_poly.type
_entity_poly.pdbx_seq_one_letter_code
_entity_poly.pdbx_strand_id
1 'polypeptide(L)'
;MRGRVGRGADQSFCILLTDFNLSAEARERINTMVRTGDGFEIAEAGLRLRGPGNIEGTQQSGLPDLHLAGLGRDGKILQTARALAQRILDKDPELGHPLNVALRVFLEKKGKKRRVWGRIS
;
A
#
# COMPACT_ATOMS: atom_id res chain seq x y z
N MET A 1 14.78 -13.90 6.71
CA MET A 1 16.16 -14.41 6.83
C MET A 1 16.73 -15.00 5.53
N ARG A 2 15.93 -15.42 4.53
CA ARG A 2 16.45 -15.81 3.19
C ARG A 2 17.32 -14.75 2.50
N GLY A 3 16.97 -13.46 2.58
CA GLY A 3 17.73 -12.38 1.93
C GLY A 3 19.14 -12.10 2.49
N ARG A 4 19.60 -12.91 3.46
CA ARG A 4 20.94 -12.82 4.06
C ARG A 4 21.89 -13.93 3.61
N VAL A 5 21.44 -14.89 2.80
CA VAL A 5 22.26 -15.98 2.22
C VAL A 5 22.39 -15.82 0.71
N GLY A 6 23.46 -16.36 0.11
CA GLY A 6 23.69 -16.34 -1.35
C GLY A 6 24.26 -15.04 -1.92
N ARG A 7 25.17 -14.36 -1.19
CA ARG A 7 25.86 -13.15 -1.67
C ARG A 7 27.21 -13.41 -2.37
N GLY A 8 27.65 -14.67 -2.42
CA GLY A 8 28.87 -15.11 -3.09
C GLY A 8 28.59 -15.79 -4.43
N ALA A 9 29.64 -16.22 -5.11
CA ALA A 9 29.54 -16.97 -6.37
C ALA A 9 29.09 -18.43 -6.17
N ASP A 10 29.26 -18.97 -4.96
CA ASP A 10 28.94 -20.35 -4.66
C ASP A 10 27.45 -20.57 -4.36
N GLN A 11 26.95 -21.74 -4.76
CA GLN A 11 25.58 -22.15 -4.49
C GLN A 11 25.33 -22.19 -2.98
N SER A 12 24.27 -21.51 -2.55
CA SER A 12 23.86 -21.43 -1.15
C SER A 12 22.47 -22.04 -0.98
N PHE A 13 22.24 -22.65 0.19
CA PHE A 13 20.97 -23.26 0.54
C PHE A 13 20.35 -22.56 1.75
N CYS A 14 19.01 -22.45 1.74
CA CYS A 14 18.23 -21.98 2.88
C CYS A 14 17.25 -23.08 3.26
N ILE A 15 17.49 -23.73 4.40
CA ILE A 15 16.65 -24.81 4.91
C ILE A 15 15.65 -24.23 5.90
N LEU A 16 14.36 -24.50 5.68
CA LEU A 16 13.27 -24.08 6.55
C LEU A 16 12.85 -25.28 7.41
N LEU A 17 13.08 -25.19 8.72
CA LEU A 17 12.66 -26.19 9.69
C LEU A 17 11.30 -25.80 10.28
N THR A 18 10.36 -26.74 10.31
CA THR A 18 8.98 -26.50 10.73
C THR A 18 8.51 -27.61 11.64
N ASP A 19 7.69 -27.29 12.63
CA ASP A 19 7.00 -28.29 13.44
C ASP A 19 5.90 -29.00 12.61
N PHE A 20 5.44 -30.18 13.05
CA PHE A 20 4.36 -30.91 12.38
C PHE A 20 3.01 -30.18 12.54
N ASN A 21 2.79 -29.55 13.69
CA ASN A 21 1.55 -28.85 14.02
C ASN A 21 1.60 -27.37 13.58
N LEU A 22 1.57 -27.14 12.26
CA LEU A 22 1.47 -25.79 11.70
C LEU A 22 0.03 -25.30 11.65
N SER A 23 -0.19 -24.04 12.03
CA SER A 23 -1.43 -23.34 11.67
C SER A 23 -1.55 -23.22 10.14
N ALA A 24 -2.77 -23.07 9.64
CA ALA A 24 -3.02 -22.87 8.21
C ALA A 24 -2.26 -21.66 7.65
N GLU A 25 -2.20 -20.57 8.43
CA GLU A 25 -1.44 -19.36 8.06
C GLU A 25 0.06 -19.63 7.98
N ALA A 26 0.63 -20.32 8.98
CA ALA A 26 2.06 -20.66 8.99
C ALA A 26 2.42 -21.53 7.78
N ARG A 27 1.58 -22.52 7.46
CA ARG A 27 1.73 -23.38 6.29
C ARG A 27 1.73 -22.59 4.97
N GLU A 28 0.80 -21.66 4.80
CA GLU A 28 0.74 -20.84 3.58
C GLU A 28 1.93 -19.88 3.45
N ARG A 29 2.43 -19.34 4.57
CA ARG A 29 3.67 -18.53 4.60
C ARG A 29 4.88 -19.33 4.17
N ILE A 30 5.05 -20.55 4.69
CA ILE A 30 6.15 -21.43 4.33
C ILE A 30 6.06 -21.83 2.85
N ASN A 31 4.87 -22.24 2.39
CA ASN A 31 4.63 -22.57 0.99
C ASN A 31 4.99 -21.41 0.05
N THR A 32 4.63 -20.18 0.41
CA THR A 32 4.98 -19.01 -0.39
C THR A 32 6.50 -18.79 -0.43
N MET A 33 7.21 -18.96 0.69
CA MET A 33 8.68 -18.84 0.71
C MET A 33 9.40 -19.89 -0.13
N VAL A 34 8.82 -21.07 -0.29
CA VAL A 34 9.37 -22.16 -1.13
C VAL A 34 9.00 -21.98 -2.60
N ARG A 35 7.77 -21.51 -2.89
CA ARG A 35 7.24 -21.39 -4.25
C ARG A 35 7.91 -20.29 -5.07
N THR A 36 8.28 -19.17 -4.44
CA THR A 36 8.77 -18.00 -5.19
C THR A 36 10.04 -17.38 -4.61
N GLY A 37 10.88 -16.94 -5.53
CA GLY A 37 12.09 -16.20 -5.28
C GLY A 37 11.86 -14.71 -5.04
N ASP A 38 10.71 -14.17 -5.46
CA ASP A 38 10.45 -12.74 -5.54
C ASP A 38 10.06 -12.16 -4.17
N GLY A 39 10.80 -11.13 -3.73
CA GLY A 39 10.53 -10.44 -2.48
C GLY A 39 9.18 -9.70 -2.45
N PHE A 40 8.70 -9.23 -3.61
CA PHE A 40 7.42 -8.53 -3.73
C PHE A 40 6.23 -9.49 -3.54
N GLU A 41 6.25 -10.64 -4.22
CA GLU A 41 5.21 -11.66 -4.08
C GLU A 41 5.13 -12.20 -2.64
N ILE A 42 6.29 -12.43 -2.01
CA ILE A 42 6.36 -12.85 -0.60
C ILE A 42 5.76 -11.77 0.31
N ALA A 43 6.06 -10.49 0.04
CA ALA A 43 5.52 -9.39 0.82
C ALA A 43 4.00 -9.26 0.67
N GLU A 44 3.47 -9.39 -0.56
CA GLU A 44 2.05 -9.32 -0.85
C GLU A 44 1.28 -10.47 -0.19
N ALA A 45 1.77 -11.70 -0.34
CA ALA A 45 1.18 -12.86 0.34
C ALA A 45 1.21 -12.70 1.86
N GLY A 46 2.30 -12.18 2.41
CA GLY A 46 2.42 -11.87 3.83
C GLY A 46 1.40 -10.83 4.32
N LEU A 47 1.16 -9.79 3.52
CA LEU A 47 0.14 -8.77 3.81
C LEU A 47 -1.28 -9.36 3.74
N ARG A 48 -1.54 -10.25 2.78
CA ARG A 48 -2.82 -10.94 2.65
C ARG A 48 -3.11 -11.85 3.83
N LEU A 49 -2.11 -12.62 4.28
CA LEU A 49 -2.22 -13.60 5.36
C LEU A 49 -2.38 -12.96 6.74
N ARG A 50 -1.63 -11.89 7.02
CA ARG A 50 -1.79 -11.13 8.27
C ARG A 50 -3.03 -10.24 8.28
N GLY A 51 -3.68 -10.11 7.12
CA GLY A 51 -4.60 -9.01 6.85
C GLY A 51 -3.88 -7.65 6.93
N PRO A 52 -4.62 -6.55 6.78
CA PRO A 52 -4.07 -5.19 6.98
C PRO A 52 -3.76 -4.89 8.45
N GLY A 53 -3.47 -5.90 9.28
CA GLY A 53 -3.29 -5.84 10.72
C GLY A 53 -2.60 -4.55 11.18
N ASN A 54 -3.34 -3.78 11.97
CA ASN A 54 -3.00 -2.50 12.59
C ASN A 54 -1.89 -1.70 11.87
N ILE A 55 -2.20 -1.12 10.71
CA ILE A 55 -1.45 0.04 10.20
C ILE A 55 -1.41 1.17 11.26
N GLU A 56 -2.38 1.16 12.18
CA GLU A 56 -2.57 2.10 13.29
C GLU A 56 -1.92 1.62 14.61
N GLY A 57 -1.03 0.65 14.57
CA GLY A 57 -0.34 0.10 15.74
C GLY A 57 0.90 0.92 16.11
N THR A 58 0.68 2.05 16.79
CA THR A 58 1.66 2.96 17.42
C THR A 58 2.38 3.96 16.52
N GLN A 59 1.89 5.21 16.54
CA GLN A 59 2.66 6.46 16.43
C GLN A 59 3.89 6.42 15.49
N GLN A 60 3.68 6.27 14.18
CA GLN A 60 4.53 7.00 13.24
C GLN A 60 3.84 8.32 12.95
N SER A 61 4.31 9.37 13.62
CA SER A 61 3.95 10.76 13.37
C SER A 61 4.13 11.05 11.87
N GLY A 62 3.03 11.22 11.14
CA GLY A 62 3.09 11.76 9.78
C GLY A 62 2.09 11.24 8.75
N LEU A 63 1.30 10.18 9.00
CA LEU A 63 0.22 9.87 8.07
C LEU A 63 -0.97 10.82 8.27
N PRO A 64 -1.51 11.42 7.20
CA PRO A 64 -2.72 12.24 7.30
C PRO A 64 -3.87 11.32 7.69
N ASP A 65 -4.80 11.84 8.50
CA ASP A 65 -6.09 11.21 8.82
C ASP A 65 -6.86 10.87 7.53
N LEU A 66 -6.53 9.73 6.92
CA LEU A 66 -7.40 9.00 6.03
C LEU A 66 -8.42 8.33 6.92
N HIS A 67 -9.38 9.12 7.41
CA HIS A 67 -10.58 8.59 8.04
C HIS A 67 -11.19 7.55 7.09
N LEU A 68 -11.02 6.27 7.43
CA LEU A 68 -11.66 5.13 6.79
C LEU A 68 -11.32 4.90 5.31
N ALA A 69 -10.11 4.43 5.02
CA ALA A 69 -9.92 3.61 3.82
C ALA A 69 -8.99 2.44 4.15
N GLY A 70 -9.55 1.23 4.17
CA GLY A 70 -8.73 0.03 4.25
C GLY A 70 -7.94 -0.07 2.96
N LEU A 71 -6.64 0.23 2.98
CA LEU A 71 -5.80 0.29 1.78
C LEU A 71 -5.88 -0.99 0.90
N GLY A 72 -6.14 -2.14 1.51
CA GLY A 72 -6.37 -3.41 0.79
C GLY A 72 -7.79 -3.60 0.24
N ARG A 73 -8.82 -2.98 0.82
CA ARG A 73 -10.24 -3.09 0.39
C ARG A 73 -10.61 -2.00 -0.62
N ASP A 74 -10.09 -0.79 -0.42
CA ASP A 74 -10.52 0.40 -1.16
C ASP A 74 -9.57 0.74 -2.32
N GLY A 75 -8.57 -0.10 -2.59
CA GLY A 75 -7.60 0.10 -3.67
C GLY A 75 -8.25 0.34 -5.04
N LYS A 76 -9.32 -0.40 -5.37
CA LYS A 76 -10.09 -0.21 -6.61
C LYS A 76 -10.79 1.14 -6.66
N ILE A 77 -11.35 1.59 -5.53
CA ILE A 77 -12.03 2.89 -5.40
C ILE A 77 -11.01 4.01 -5.59
N LEU A 78 -9.84 3.89 -4.95
CA LEU A 78 -8.74 4.85 -5.09
C LEU A 78 -8.20 4.93 -6.51
N GLN A 79 -8.00 3.80 -7.18
CA GLN A 79 -7.59 3.77 -8.59
C GLN A 79 -8.62 4.44 -9.50
N THR A 80 -9.91 4.14 -9.28
CA THR A 80 -11.00 4.73 -10.05
C THR A 80 -11.08 6.24 -9.82
N ALA A 81 -11.02 6.68 -8.57
CA ALA A 81 -11.02 8.09 -8.20
C ALA A 81 -9.83 8.84 -8.82
N ARG A 82 -8.63 8.24 -8.81
CA ARG A 82 -7.43 8.82 -9.45
C ARG A 82 -7.62 8.95 -10.96
N ALA A 83 -8.13 7.91 -11.62
CA ALA A 83 -8.37 7.93 -13.06
C ALA A 83 -9.42 9.00 -13.45
N LEU A 84 -10.48 9.15 -12.65
CA LEU A 84 -11.48 10.19 -12.87
C LEU A 84 -10.90 11.59 -12.66
N ALA A 85 -10.14 11.80 -11.59
CA ALA A 85 -9.48 13.08 -11.33
C ALA A 85 -8.55 13.47 -12.49
N GLN A 86 -7.75 12.52 -13.00
CA GLN A 86 -6.88 12.77 -14.15
C GLN A 86 -7.68 13.16 -15.39
N ARG A 87 -8.74 12.42 -15.73
CA ARG A 87 -9.59 12.73 -16.88
C ARG A 87 -10.26 14.11 -16.80
N ILE A 88 -10.62 14.54 -15.59
CA ILE A 88 -11.18 15.88 -15.37
C ILE A 88 -10.09 16.92 -15.63
N LEU A 89 -8.90 16.74 -15.06
CA LEU A 89 -7.78 17.68 -15.23
C LEU A 89 -7.26 17.73 -16.67
N ASP A 90 -7.28 16.62 -17.41
CA ASP A 90 -6.86 16.59 -18.81
C ASP A 90 -7.80 17.41 -19.71
N LYS A 91 -9.09 17.51 -19.34
CA LYS A 91 -10.12 18.24 -20.10
C LYS A 91 -10.36 19.65 -19.60
N ASP A 92 -10.19 19.88 -18.31
CA ASP A 92 -10.46 21.14 -17.63
C ASP A 92 -9.43 21.37 -16.52
N PRO A 93 -8.18 21.72 -16.89
CA PRO A 93 -7.08 21.88 -15.94
C PRO A 93 -7.35 22.95 -14.88
N GLU A 94 -8.08 24.00 -15.26
CA GLU A 94 -8.42 25.13 -14.38
C GLU A 94 -9.74 24.94 -13.63
N LEU A 95 -10.44 23.81 -13.84
CA LEU A 95 -11.77 23.54 -13.29
C LEU A 95 -12.77 24.68 -13.59
N GLY A 96 -12.67 25.26 -14.79
CA GLY A 96 -13.47 26.38 -15.26
C GLY A 96 -14.82 25.96 -15.88
N HIS A 97 -14.97 24.68 -16.21
CA HIS A 97 -16.21 24.17 -16.81
C HIS A 97 -17.36 24.25 -15.79
N PRO A 98 -18.59 24.65 -16.19
CA PRO A 98 -19.73 24.79 -15.28
C PRO A 98 -20.01 23.54 -14.43
N LEU A 99 -19.80 22.35 -14.99
CA LEU A 99 -19.95 21.07 -14.29
C LEU A 99 -18.92 20.84 -13.15
N ASN A 100 -17.76 21.50 -13.22
CA ASN A 100 -16.66 21.32 -12.27
C ASN A 100 -16.56 22.45 -11.22
N VAL A 101 -17.42 23.47 -11.30
CA VAL A 101 -17.41 24.62 -10.37
C VAL A 101 -17.55 24.17 -8.91
N ALA A 102 -18.44 23.21 -8.64
CA ALA A 102 -18.62 22.66 -7.29
C ALA A 102 -17.34 21.96 -6.77
N LEU A 103 -16.63 21.25 -7.66
CA LEU A 103 -15.35 20.60 -7.34
C LEU A 103 -14.28 21.66 -7.03
N ARG A 104 -14.19 22.72 -7.83
CA ARG A 104 -13.25 23.84 -7.60
C ARG A 104 -13.48 24.49 -6.24
N VAL A 105 -14.72 24.87 -5.93
CA VAL A 105 -15.10 25.49 -4.64
C VAL A 105 -14.76 24.56 -3.46
N PHE A 106 -15.03 23.26 -3.59
CA PHE A 106 -14.68 22.28 -2.56
C PHE A 106 -13.17 22.19 -2.34
N LEU A 107 -12.38 22.15 -3.42
CA LEU A 107 -10.92 22.07 -3.36
C LEU A 107 -10.30 23.34 -2.78
N GLU A 108 -10.79 24.53 -3.12
CA GLU A 108 -10.34 25.80 -2.52
C GLU A 108 -10.57 25.84 -1.01
N LYS A 109 -11.74 25.35 -0.55
CA LYS A 109 -12.08 25.27 0.87
C LYS A 109 -11.18 24.30 1.64
N LYS A 110 -10.81 23.16 1.04
CA LYS A 110 -9.93 22.14 1.64
C LYS A 110 -8.43 22.46 1.50
N GLY A 111 -8.00 23.10 0.41
CA GLY A 111 -6.61 23.43 0.11
C GLY A 111 -5.98 24.38 1.13
N LYS A 112 -6.77 25.31 1.70
CA LYS A 112 -6.34 26.19 2.80
C LYS A 112 -5.89 25.43 4.06
N LYS A 113 -6.45 24.23 4.31
CA LYS A 113 -6.08 23.39 5.47
C LYS A 113 -4.86 22.49 5.21
N ARG A 114 -4.43 22.30 3.96
CA ARG A 114 -3.47 21.24 3.57
C ARG A 114 -2.04 21.73 3.30
N ARG A 115 -1.75 23.03 3.44
CA ARG A 115 -0.43 23.69 3.21
C ARG A 115 0.71 23.24 4.16
N VAL A 116 0.55 22.16 4.92
CA VAL A 116 1.56 21.68 5.90
C VAL A 116 2.50 20.60 5.31
N TRP A 117 2.24 20.11 4.09
CA TRP A 117 2.98 18.97 3.52
C TRP A 117 4.29 19.32 2.77
N GLY A 118 4.58 20.61 2.52
CA GLY A 118 5.79 21.04 1.81
C GLY A 118 7.04 21.20 2.69
N ARG A 119 7.06 20.64 3.91
CA ARG A 119 8.06 20.96 4.93
C ARG A 119 8.78 19.76 5.56
N ILE A 120 8.81 18.63 4.85
CA ILE A 120 9.61 17.48 5.25
C ILE A 120 10.67 17.27 4.16
N SER A 121 11.86 17.82 4.43
CA SER A 121 13.13 17.38 3.83
C SER A 121 13.76 16.34 4.73
#